data_AF-A0A916TND6-F1
#
_entry.id   AF-A0A916TND6-F1
#
_cell.length_a   1.000
_cell.length_b   1.000
_cell.length_c   1.000
_cell.angle_alpha   90.00
_cell.angle_beta   90.00
_cell.angle_gamma   90.00
#
_symmetry.space_group_name_H-M   'P 1'
#
loop_
_entity.id
_entity.type
_entity.pdbx_description
1 polymer ?
#
loop_
_entity_poly.entity_id
_entity_poly.type
_entity_poly.pdbx_seq_one_letter_code
_entity_poly.pdbx_strand_id
1 'polypeptide(L)'
;MFRILTAFGIGLVFGTGIMISGMANPAKVLNFFDIAGTWDPSLAFVMGGALLVTAIGYRLVFRMPHPVLANGFSLPTRKDIDLRLVGGSAVFGIGWGFSGFCPGGLVPALGLGRFEPFIAAAAILAGMAAYKLATQLTQPKQPIANSSAT
;
A
#
# COMPACT_ATOMS: atom_id res chain seq x y z
N MET A 1 1.31 23.15 9.80
CA MET A 1 0.39 23.47 8.68
C MET A 1 0.93 23.02 7.32
N PHE A 2 2.13 23.45 6.91
CA PHE A 2 2.73 23.11 5.59
C PHE A 2 2.79 21.60 5.29
N ARG A 3 3.07 20.77 6.31
CA ARG A 3 3.12 19.31 6.18
C ARG A 3 1.76 18.68 5.81
N ILE A 4 0.65 19.27 6.25
CA ILE A 4 -0.71 18.80 5.94
C ILE A 4 -1.11 19.24 4.54
N LEU A 5 -0.81 20.48 4.15
CA LEU A 5 -1.07 20.95 2.79
C LEU A 5 -0.30 20.14 1.74
N THR A 6 0.97 19.85 2.01
CA THR A 6 1.80 19.03 1.11
C THR A 6 1.29 17.59 1.05
N ALA A 7 0.95 16.97 2.19
CA ALA A 7 0.34 15.64 2.21
C ALA A 7 -0.99 15.60 1.44
N PHE A 8 -1.83 16.62 1.59
CA PHE A 8 -3.09 16.75 0.84
C PHE A 8 -2.82 16.87 -0.66
N GLY A 9 -1.90 17.75 -1.08
CA GLY A 9 -1.53 17.91 -2.49
C GLY A 9 -1.00 16.63 -3.12
N ILE A 10 -0.12 15.90 -2.42
CA ILE A 10 0.39 14.59 -2.87
C ILE A 10 -0.75 13.58 -2.97
N GLY A 11 -1.65 13.53 -1.99
CA GLY A 11 -2.83 12.67 -2.02
C GLY A 11 -3.76 12.97 -3.20
N LEU A 12 -3.93 14.25 -3.56
CA LEU A 12 -4.73 14.69 -4.69
C LEU A 12 -4.09 14.26 -6.02
N VAL A 13 -2.78 14.45 -6.19
CA VAL A 13 -2.02 13.99 -7.37
C VAL A 13 -2.07 12.46 -7.50
N PHE A 14 -1.90 11.74 -6.39
CA PHE A 14 -1.97 10.28 -6.36
C PHE A 14 -3.38 9.79 -6.74
N GLY A 15 -4.43 10.31 -6.10
CA GLY A 15 -5.81 9.90 -6.36
C GLY A 15 -6.27 10.22 -7.78
N THR A 16 -5.92 11.39 -8.31
CA THR A 16 -6.20 11.75 -9.70
C THR A 16 -5.46 10.85 -10.69
N GLY A 17 -4.20 10.49 -10.42
CA GLY A 17 -3.45 9.52 -11.22
C GLY A 17 -4.10 8.13 -11.25
N ILE A 18 -4.61 7.65 -10.11
CA ILE A 18 -5.35 6.37 -10.02
C ILE A 18 -6.66 6.44 -10.80
N MET A 19 -7.39 7.55 -10.73
CA MET A 19 -8.62 7.75 -11.51
C MET A 19 -8.35 7.77 -13.01
N ILE A 20 -7.34 8.53 -13.47
CA ILE A 20 -6.97 8.66 -14.89
C ILE A 20 -6.47 7.32 -15.46
N SER A 21 -5.69 6.56 -14.69
CA SER A 21 -5.22 5.23 -15.12
C SER A 21 -6.33 4.18 -15.18
N GLY A 22 -7.48 4.43 -14.54
CA GLY A 22 -8.60 3.48 -14.47
C GLY A 22 -8.31 2.24 -13.63
N MET A 23 -7.29 2.29 -12.77
CA MET A 23 -6.95 1.21 -11.82
C MET A 23 -8.01 1.02 -10.72
N ALA A 24 -8.93 1.97 -10.56
CA ALA A 24 -10.08 1.85 -9.66
C ALA A 24 -11.12 0.82 -10.14
N ASN A 25 -11.02 0.32 -11.39
CA ASN A 25 -11.92 -0.71 -11.90
C ASN A 25 -11.33 -2.12 -11.67
N PRO A 26 -11.97 -2.98 -10.84
CA PRO A 26 -11.47 -4.32 -10.56
C PRO A 26 -11.42 -5.21 -11.81
N ALA A 27 -12.26 -4.96 -12.81
CA ALA A 27 -12.22 -5.69 -14.08
C ALA A 27 -10.88 -5.54 -14.80
N LYS A 28 -10.24 -4.37 -14.69
CA LYS A 28 -8.93 -4.11 -15.33
C LYS A 28 -7.80 -4.90 -14.63
N VAL A 29 -7.91 -5.09 -13.32
CA VAL A 29 -6.97 -5.90 -12.54
C VAL A 29 -7.15 -7.39 -12.85
N LEU A 30 -8.40 -7.86 -12.93
CA LEU A 30 -8.69 -9.25 -13.28
C LEU A 30 -8.28 -9.58 -14.72
N ASN A 31 -8.57 -8.70 -15.68
CA ASN A 31 -8.17 -8.86 -17.08
C ASN A 31 -6.65 -8.84 -17.28
N PHE A 32 -5.88 -8.20 -16.39
CA PHE A 32 -4.42 -8.28 -16.42
C PHE A 32 -3.91 -9.68 -16.06
N PHE A 33 -4.56 -10.37 -15.11
CA PHE A 33 -4.22 -11.74 -14.73
C PHE A 33 -4.83 -12.80 -15.66
N ASP A 34 -5.81 -12.43 -16.48
CA ASP A 34 -6.41 -13.31 -17.50
C ASP A 34 -5.53 -13.41 -18.76
N ILE A 35 -4.42 -14.13 -18.64
CA ILE A 35 -3.45 -14.38 -19.72
C ILE A 35 -4.03 -15.31 -20.81
N ALA A 36 -5.11 -16.04 -20.51
CA ALA A 36 -5.73 -17.02 -21.40
C ALA A 36 -6.92 -16.47 -22.22
N GLY A 37 -7.36 -15.23 -21.97
CA GLY A 37 -8.54 -14.62 -22.58
C GLY A 37 -8.33 -13.17 -23.01
N THR A 38 -8.95 -12.21 -22.31
CA THR A 38 -8.93 -10.78 -22.66
C THR A 38 -7.77 -10.05 -21.97
N TRP A 39 -6.54 -10.46 -22.29
CA TRP A 39 -5.34 -9.93 -21.63
C TRP A 39 -5.12 -8.44 -21.96
N ASP A 40 -5.16 -7.58 -20.94
CA ASP A 40 -4.95 -6.13 -21.06
C ASP A 40 -3.61 -5.69 -20.41
N PRO A 41 -2.56 -5.38 -21.21
CA PRO A 41 -1.24 -5.00 -20.70
C PRO A 41 -1.17 -3.57 -20.15
N SER A 42 -2.25 -2.79 -20.22
CA SER A 42 -2.26 -1.39 -19.76
C SER A 42 -1.90 -1.25 -18.27
N LEU A 43 -2.22 -2.25 -17.46
CA LEU A 43 -1.90 -2.26 -16.04
C LEU A 43 -0.39 -2.41 -15.77
N ALA A 44 0.32 -3.21 -16.57
CA ALA A 44 1.77 -3.35 -16.47
C ALA A 44 2.50 -2.05 -16.82
N PHE A 45 2.00 -1.27 -17.78
CA PHE A 45 2.61 0.01 -18.14
C PHE A 45 2.48 1.04 -17.01
N VAL A 46 1.30 1.11 -16.38
CA VAL A 46 1.06 1.99 -15.22
C VAL A 46 1.89 1.55 -14.01
N MET A 47 1.87 0.25 -13.68
CA MET A 47 2.62 -0.29 -12.55
C MET A 47 4.14 -0.15 -12.77
N GLY A 48 4.62 -0.46 -13.98
CA GLY A 48 6.02 -0.31 -14.37
C GLY A 48 6.50 1.14 -14.32
N GLY A 49 5.71 2.08 -14.85
CA GLY A 49 6.00 3.52 -14.74
C GLY A 49 6.06 3.99 -13.29
N ALA A 50 5.08 3.59 -12.48
CA ALA A 50 5.06 3.92 -11.04
C ALA A 50 6.27 3.35 -10.30
N LEU A 51 6.66 2.10 -10.58
CA LEU A 51 7.83 1.46 -9.98
C LEU A 51 9.13 2.15 -10.41
N LEU A 52 9.28 2.53 -11.68
CA LEU A 52 10.45 3.24 -12.18
C LEU A 52 10.60 4.62 -11.52
N VAL A 53 9.52 5.40 -11.47
CA VAL A 53 9.50 6.71 -10.80
C VAL A 53 9.84 6.57 -9.32
N THR A 54 9.26 5.56 -8.66
CA THR A 54 9.53 5.28 -7.24
C THR A 54 10.98 4.86 -7.02
N ALA A 55 11.54 4.01 -7.89
CA ALA A 55 12.93 3.57 -7.80
C ALA A 55 13.92 4.73 -7.95
N ILE A 56 13.67 5.63 -8.91
CA ILE A 56 14.47 6.86 -9.08
C ILE A 56 14.31 7.76 -7.85
N GLY A 57 13.07 7.94 -7.37
CA GLY A 57 12.76 8.71 -6.17
C GLY A 57 13.51 8.20 -4.94
N TYR A 58 13.46 6.89 -4.67
CA TYR A 58 14.20 6.26 -3.59
C TYR A 58 15.71 6.39 -3.76
N ARG A 59 16.24 6.24 -4.97
CA ARG A 59 17.68 6.43 -5.22
C ARG A 59 18.14 7.86 -4.90
N LEU A 60 17.31 8.86 -5.18
CA LEU A 60 17.59 10.25 -4.82
C LEU A 60 17.43 10.48 -3.30
N VAL A 61 16.37 9.92 -2.70
CA VAL A 61 16.07 10.03 -1.27
C VAL A 61 17.14 9.38 -0.40
N PHE A 62 17.65 8.20 -0.79
CA PHE A 62 18.75 7.53 -0.09
C PHE A 62 20.10 8.26 -0.20
N ARG A 63 20.21 9.26 -1.09
CA ARG A 63 21.36 10.17 -1.14
C ARG A 63 21.17 11.43 -0.31
N MET A 64 19.98 11.70 0.21
CA MET A 64 19.71 12.86 1.05
C MET A 64 20.08 12.57 2.52
N PRO A 65 20.77 13.49 3.20
CA PRO A 65 21.20 13.28 4.59
C PRO A 65 20.03 13.30 5.60
N HIS A 66 18.93 14.00 5.29
CA HIS A 66 17.74 14.07 6.14
C HIS A 66 16.48 14.27 5.30
N PRO A 67 15.30 13.77 5.76
CA PRO A 67 14.05 14.04 5.08
C PRO A 67 13.65 15.52 5.22
N VAL A 68 13.09 16.09 4.16
CA VAL A 68 12.70 17.50 4.10
C VAL A 68 11.48 17.82 4.99
N LEU A 69 10.59 16.83 5.21
CA LEU A 69 9.32 16.98 5.92
C LEU A 69 9.21 16.14 7.20
N ALA A 70 10.26 15.42 7.58
CA ALA A 70 10.29 14.58 8.77
C ALA A 70 11.63 14.71 9.51
N ASN A 71 11.65 14.34 10.79
CA ASN A 71 12.84 14.46 11.65
C ASN A 71 13.90 13.37 11.37
N GLY A 72 13.57 12.35 10.58
CA GLY A 72 14.48 11.25 10.24
C GLY A 72 13.79 10.22 9.33
N PHE A 73 14.57 9.36 8.69
CA PHE A 73 14.03 8.26 7.90
C PHE A 73 13.64 7.08 8.82
N SER A 74 12.35 6.77 8.91
CA SER A 74 11.87 5.56 9.61
C SER A 74 12.01 4.34 8.71
N LEU A 75 13.23 3.81 8.61
CA LEU A 75 13.51 2.57 7.89
C LEU A 75 13.40 1.37 8.85
N PRO A 76 12.69 0.30 8.47
CA PRO A 76 12.73 -0.95 9.22
C PRO A 76 14.16 -1.50 9.28
N THR A 77 14.71 -1.67 10.47
CA THR A 77 16.04 -2.26 10.70
C THR A 77 16.03 -3.79 10.64
N ARG A 78 14.84 -4.39 10.66
CA ARG A 78 14.60 -5.83 10.53
C ARG A 78 14.58 -6.24 9.06
N LYS A 79 15.50 -7.14 8.68
CA LYS A 79 15.66 -7.72 7.33
C LYS A 79 15.43 -9.24 7.32
N ASP A 80 15.04 -9.79 8.45
CA ASP A 80 14.65 -11.18 8.65
C ASP A 80 13.37 -11.49 7.88
N ILE A 81 13.48 -12.41 6.92
CA ILE A 81 12.31 -12.97 6.22
C ILE A 81 11.78 -14.10 7.10
N ASP A 82 10.85 -13.76 7.98
CA ASP A 82 10.19 -14.74 8.85
C ASP A 82 9.07 -15.50 8.13
N LEU A 83 8.83 -16.75 8.54
CA LEU A 83 7.73 -17.58 8.01
C LEU A 83 6.36 -16.89 8.15
N ARG A 84 6.19 -16.08 9.20
CA ARG A 84 4.98 -15.29 9.46
C ARG A 84 4.81 -14.15 8.45
N LEU A 85 5.91 -13.55 7.98
CA LEU A 85 5.88 -12.52 6.93
C LEU A 85 5.56 -13.14 5.57
N VAL A 86 6.16 -14.29 5.26
CA VAL A 86 5.88 -15.03 4.03
C VAL A 86 4.43 -15.51 4.01
N GLY A 87 3.94 -16.13 5.08
CA GLY A 87 2.56 -16.57 5.19
C GLY A 87 1.56 -15.42 5.10
N GLY A 88 1.83 -14.30 5.79
CA GLY A 88 0.99 -13.11 5.74
C GLY A 88 0.94 -12.47 4.35
N SER A 89 2.09 -12.33 3.69
CA SER A 89 2.17 -11.76 2.33
C SER A 89 1.49 -12.65 1.28
N ALA A 90 1.58 -13.98 1.40
CA ALA A 90 0.87 -14.90 0.53
C ALA A 90 -0.66 -14.76 0.68
N VAL A 91 -1.19 -14.79 1.91
CA VAL A 91 -2.63 -14.63 2.16
C VAL A 91 -3.13 -13.26 1.70
N PHE A 92 -2.36 -12.21 1.97
CA PHE A 92 -2.68 -10.85 1.51
C PHE A 92 -2.70 -10.76 -0.02
N GLY A 93 -1.72 -11.35 -0.70
CA GLY A 93 -1.66 -11.40 -2.16
C GLY A 93 -2.84 -12.15 -2.78
N ILE A 94 -3.24 -13.29 -2.20
CA ILE A 94 -4.41 -14.06 -2.63
C ILE A 94 -5.69 -13.22 -2.48
N GLY A 95 -5.88 -12.56 -1.33
CA GLY A 95 -7.04 -11.70 -1.09
C GLY A 95 -7.09 -10.50 -2.05
N TRP A 96 -5.94 -9.91 -2.36
CA TRP A 96 -5.84 -8.85 -3.35
C TRP A 96 -6.22 -9.33 -4.76
N GLY A 97 -5.66 -10.47 -5.20
CA GLY A 97 -5.97 -11.05 -6.51
C GLY A 97 -7.45 -11.42 -6.66
N PHE A 98 -8.05 -11.97 -5.60
CA PHE A 98 -9.47 -12.34 -5.58
C PHE A 98 -10.41 -11.13 -5.59
N SER A 99 -10.07 -10.07 -4.83
CA SER A 99 -10.90 -8.86 -4.74
C SER A 99 -10.73 -7.90 -5.92
N GLY A 100 -9.61 -7.98 -6.65
CA GLY A 100 -9.29 -7.06 -7.74
C GLY A 100 -9.03 -5.62 -7.27
N PHE A 101 -8.92 -5.36 -5.95
CA PHE A 101 -8.73 -4.02 -5.39
C PHE A 101 -7.38 -3.85 -4.73
N CYS A 102 -6.48 -3.11 -5.38
CA CYS A 102 -5.22 -2.71 -4.76
C CYS A 102 -5.48 -1.81 -3.54
N PRO A 103 -4.79 -1.99 -2.40
CA PRO A 103 -4.96 -1.14 -1.22
C PRO A 103 -4.73 0.36 -1.52
N GLY A 104 -3.81 0.67 -2.45
CA GLY A 104 -3.58 2.05 -2.91
C GLY A 104 -4.69 2.58 -3.82
N GLY A 105 -5.28 1.73 -4.66
CA GLY A 105 -6.41 2.09 -5.52
C GLY A 105 -7.77 2.11 -4.81
N LEU A 106 -7.86 1.41 -3.67
CA LEU A 106 -9.05 1.32 -2.83
C LEU A 106 -9.45 2.69 -2.28
N VAL A 107 -8.47 3.48 -1.83
CA VAL A 107 -8.75 4.80 -1.22
C VAL A 107 -9.41 5.76 -2.21
N PRO A 108 -8.90 5.94 -3.45
CA PRO A 108 -9.62 6.69 -4.47
C PRO A 108 -10.94 6.04 -4.90
N ALA A 109 -11.01 4.70 -4.96
CA ALA A 109 -12.22 3.98 -5.39
C ALA A 109 -13.39 4.13 -4.41
N LEU A 110 -13.14 4.29 -3.11
CA LEU A 110 -14.18 4.63 -2.12
C LEU A 110 -14.86 5.97 -2.44
N GLY A 111 -14.12 6.91 -3.03
CA GLY A 111 -14.66 8.21 -3.49
C GLY A 111 -15.64 8.10 -4.66
N LEU A 112 -15.70 6.95 -5.34
CA LEU A 112 -16.64 6.70 -6.45
C LEU A 112 -18.05 6.32 -5.97
N GLY A 113 -18.26 6.11 -4.66
CA GLY A 113 -19.58 5.80 -4.10
C GLY A 113 -20.15 4.42 -4.46
N ARG A 114 -19.32 3.50 -4.99
CA ARG A 114 -19.72 2.13 -5.30
C ARG A 114 -19.64 1.25 -4.06
N PHE A 115 -20.54 0.27 -3.93
CA PHE A 115 -20.58 -0.63 -2.76
C PHE A 115 -19.39 -1.60 -2.71
N GLU A 116 -18.88 -2.05 -3.85
CA GLU A 116 -17.79 -3.04 -3.92
C GLU A 116 -16.50 -2.60 -3.18
N PRO A 117 -15.96 -1.38 -3.41
CA PRO A 117 -14.85 -0.85 -2.62
C PRO A 117 -15.11 -0.79 -1.11
N PHE A 118 -16.33 -0.47 -0.67
CA PHE A 118 -16.66 -0.42 0.76
C PHE A 118 -16.58 -1.79 1.41
N ILE A 119 -17.04 -2.84 0.73
CA ILE A 119 -16.96 -4.22 1.23
C ILE A 119 -15.49 -4.65 1.35
N ALA A 120 -14.67 -4.37 0.34
CA ALA A 120 -13.24 -4.68 0.37
C ALA A 120 -12.52 -3.92 1.51
N ALA A 121 -12.83 -2.63 1.69
CA ALA A 121 -12.29 -1.84 2.79
C ALA A 121 -12.70 -2.38 4.16
N ALA A 122 -13.98 -2.72 4.33
CA ALA A 122 -14.49 -3.31 5.57
C ALA A 122 -13.82 -4.65 5.88
N ALA A 123 -13.64 -5.52 4.88
CA ALA A 123 -12.97 -6.80 5.04
C ALA A 123 -11.49 -6.64 5.43
N ILE A 124 -10.77 -5.70 4.79
CA ILE A 124 -9.39 -5.37 5.14
C ILE A 124 -9.29 -4.86 6.58
N LEU A 125 -10.18 -3.94 6.99
CA LEU A 125 -10.23 -3.40 8.35
C LEU A 125 -10.57 -4.48 9.38
N ALA A 126 -11.53 -5.36 9.07
CA ALA A 126 -11.89 -6.48 9.92
C ALA A 126 -10.72 -7.46 10.10
N GLY A 127 -10.01 -7.78 9.02
CA GLY A 127 -8.81 -8.62 9.06
C GLY A 127 -7.69 -8.00 9.90
N MET A 128 -7.44 -6.69 9.74
CA MET A 128 -6.47 -5.96 10.57
C MET A 128 -6.87 -5.94 12.04
N ALA A 129 -8.15 -5.70 12.34
CA ALA A 129 -8.66 -5.70 13.70
C ALA A 129 -8.53 -7.09 14.34
N ALA A 130 -8.95 -8.14 13.64
CA ALA A 130 -8.84 -9.53 14.09
C ALA A 130 -7.39 -9.94 14.33
N TYR A 131 -6.48 -9.58 13.41
CA TYR A 131 -5.05 -9.83 13.59
C TYR A 131 -4.49 -9.04 14.78
N LYS A 132 -4.90 -7.78 14.96
CA LYS A 132 -4.47 -6.96 16.11
C LYS A 132 -4.99 -7.54 17.43
N LEU A 133 -6.20 -8.08 17.46
CA LEU A 133 -6.78 -8.77 18.63
C LEU A 133 -6.03 -10.06 18.93
N ALA A 134 -5.84 -10.92 17.92
CA ALA A 134 -5.11 -12.17 18.05
C ALA A 134 -3.65 -11.95 18.49
N THR A 135 -2.98 -10.93 17.94
CA THR A 135 -1.57 -10.65 18.27
C THR A 135 -1.39 -9.95 19.60
N GLN A 136 -2.36 -9.15 20.06
CA GLN A 136 -2.34 -8.62 21.42
C GLN A 136 -2.44 -9.70 22.50
N LEU A 137 -3.04 -10.85 22.19
CA LEU A 137 -3.11 -12.00 23.11
C LEU A 137 -1.81 -12.83 23.11
N THR A 138 -1.03 -12.78 22.03
CA THR A 138 0.17 -13.64 21.84
C THR A 138 1.49 -12.89 22.02
N GLN A 139 1.54 -11.56 21.89
CA GLN A 139 2.79 -10.82 22.04
C GLN A 139 3.02 -10.37 23.49
N PRO A 140 4.09 -10.83 24.17
CA PRO A 140 4.61 -10.09 25.30
C PRO A 140 5.01 -8.69 24.79
N LYS A 141 4.54 -7.66 25.50
CA LYS A 141 4.83 -6.24 25.29
C LYS A 141 6.25 -6.06 24.77
N GLN A 142 6.42 -5.71 23.49
CA GLN A 142 7.73 -5.29 23.01
C GLN A 142 8.19 -4.14 23.92
N PRO A 143 9.38 -4.23 24.55
CA PRO A 143 9.86 -3.13 25.35
C PRO A 143 9.97 -1.93 24.42
N ILE A 144 9.33 -0.83 24.83
CA ILE A 144 9.51 0.47 24.23
C ILE A 144 11.02 0.74 24.37
N ALA A 145 11.78 0.51 23.30
CA ALA A 145 13.18 0.89 23.27
C ALA A 145 13.18 2.41 23.38
N ASN A 146 13.53 2.89 24.57
CA ASN A 146 13.67 4.29 24.89
C ASN A 146 14.59 4.93 23.84
N SER A 147 14.02 5.74 22.96
CA SER A 147 14.77 6.73 22.20
C SER A 147 15.08 7.89 23.14
N SER A 148 16.00 7.67 24.08
CA SER A 148 16.58 8.71 24.93
C SER A 148 18.05 8.38 25.17
N ALA A 149 18.92 9.36 24.88
CA ALA A 149 20.39 9.35 24.93
C ALA A 149 21.01 8.71 23.67
N THR A 150 21.76 9.41 22.83
CA THR A 150 22.61 10.62 22.95
C THR A 150 22.72 11.29 21.59
#